data_AF-A0A6I6XG28-F1
#
_entry.id   AF-A0A6I6XG28-F1
#
_cell.length_a   1.000
_cell.length_b   1.000
_cell.length_c   1.000
_cell.angle_alpha   90.00
_cell.angle_beta   90.00
_cell.angle_gamma   90.00
#
_symmetry.space_group_name_H-M   'P 1'
#
loop_
_entity.id
_entity.type
_entity.pdbx_description
1 polymer ?
#
loop_
_entity_poly.entity_id
_entity_poly.type
_entity_poly.pdbx_seq_one_letter_code
_entity_poly.pdbx_strand_id
1 'polypeptide(L)'
;MAAINVEQLVTDIKGAVNAIIKKDIAVVKGFSERQLKAISVQTMLVASGIAAGEITAETREIFLDGIEHMTDNFLATLKGLLQVTVEKLWNAVVGVLWNAINGAIGMATGLVLPVPTKV
;
A
#
# COMPACT_ATOMS: atom_id res chain seq x y z
N MET A 1 -32.24 -12.41 20.94
CA MET A 1 -30.80 -12.15 20.68
C MET A 1 -30.58 -12.32 19.19
N ALA A 2 -30.01 -11.33 18.51
CA ALA A 2 -29.66 -11.50 17.10
C ALA A 2 -28.45 -12.43 17.03
N ALA A 3 -28.65 -13.64 16.51
CA ALA A 3 -27.56 -14.57 16.26
C ALA A 3 -26.69 -14.02 15.12
N ILE A 4 -25.37 -14.02 15.30
CA ILE A 4 -24.44 -13.63 14.24
C ILE A 4 -24.53 -14.68 13.12
N ASN A 5 -24.87 -14.25 11.91
CA ASN A 5 -24.79 -15.08 10.72
C ASN A 5 -23.34 -15.08 10.22
N VAL A 6 -22.67 -16.22 10.37
CA VAL A 6 -21.26 -16.38 9.99
C VAL A 6 -21.05 -16.23 8.48
N GLU A 7 -21.96 -16.71 7.64
CA GLU A 7 -21.85 -16.61 6.18
C GLU A 7 -21.97 -15.17 5.70
N GLN A 8 -22.91 -14.41 6.28
CA GLN A 8 -23.04 -12.98 6.02
C GLN A 8 -21.79 -12.23 6.49
N LEU A 9 -21.28 -12.53 7.68
CA LEU A 9 -20.09 -11.89 8.21
C LEU A 9 -18.86 -12.12 7.31
N VAL A 10 -18.67 -13.34 6.80
CA VAL A 10 -17.61 -13.64 5.83
C VAL A 10 -17.81 -12.84 4.54
N THR A 11 -19.05 -12.69 4.08
CA THR A 11 -19.39 -11.88 2.89
C THR A 11 -19.05 -10.41 3.10
N ASP A 12 -19.40 -9.86 4.26
CA ASP A 12 -19.15 -8.45 4.62
C ASP A 12 -17.64 -8.17 4.73
N ILE A 13 -16.89 -9.09 5.36
CA ILE A 13 -15.42 -9.02 5.43
C ILE A 13 -14.81 -9.02 4.03
N LYS A 14 -15.23 -9.95 3.16
CA LYS A 14 -14.77 -10.01 1.77
C LYS A 14 -15.08 -8.72 1.02
N GLY A 15 -16.27 -8.15 1.24
CA GLY A 15 -16.67 -6.86 0.66
C GLY A 15 -15.73 -5.72 1.08
N ALA A 16 -15.51 -5.58 2.38
CA ALA A 16 -14.65 -4.53 2.94
C ALA A 16 -13.18 -4.66 2.47
N VAL A 17 -12.64 -5.89 2.48
CA VAL A 17 -11.29 -6.20 1.99
C VAL A 17 -11.17 -5.87 0.50
N ASN A 18 -12.11 -6.31 -0.33
CA ASN A 18 -12.07 -6.07 -1.77
C ASN A 18 -12.12 -4.58 -2.13
N ALA A 19 -12.87 -3.77 -1.37
CA ALA A 19 -12.93 -2.33 -1.58
C ALA A 19 -11.55 -1.66 -1.40
N ILE A 20 -10.79 -2.08 -0.37
CA ILE A 20 -9.45 -1.57 -0.12
C ILE A 20 -8.46 -2.08 -1.16
N ILE A 21 -8.42 -3.39 -1.41
CA ILE A 21 -7.48 -4.00 -2.36
C ILE A 21 -7.61 -3.37 -3.74
N LYS A 22 -8.84 -3.20 -4.26
CA LYS A 22 -9.06 -2.61 -5.59
C LYS A 22 -8.50 -1.19 -5.69
N LYS A 23 -8.70 -0.37 -4.65
CA LYS A 23 -8.21 1.01 -4.61
C LYS A 23 -6.69 1.04 -4.51
N ASP A 24 -6.12 0.32 -3.55
CA ASP A 24 -4.70 0.42 -3.24
C ASP A 24 -3.82 -0.27 -4.29
N ILE A 25 -4.29 -1.34 -4.95
CA ILE A 25 -3.59 -1.91 -6.13
C ILE A 25 -3.44 -0.88 -7.25
N ALA A 26 -4.48 -0.09 -7.52
CA ALA A 26 -4.41 0.93 -8.57
C ALA A 26 -3.38 2.01 -8.24
N VAL A 27 -3.29 2.42 -6.97
CA VAL A 27 -2.29 3.37 -6.48
C VAL A 27 -0.88 2.80 -6.62
N VAL A 28 -0.65 1.58 -6.14
CA VAL A 28 0.65 0.91 -6.23
C VAL A 28 1.08 0.74 -7.68
N LYS A 29 0.18 0.27 -8.56
CA LYS A 29 0.45 0.11 -9.98
C LYS A 29 0.88 1.42 -10.63
N GLY A 30 0.08 2.48 -10.46
CA GLY A 30 0.38 3.78 -11.06
C GLY A 30 1.67 4.40 -10.52
N PHE A 31 1.96 4.24 -9.23
CA PHE A 31 3.24 4.65 -8.64
C PHE A 31 4.42 3.89 -9.27
N SER A 32 4.36 2.56 -9.30
CA SER A 32 5.44 1.72 -9.82
C SER A 32 5.72 2.00 -11.29
N GLU A 33 4.69 2.12 -12.13
CA GLU A 33 4.86 2.45 -13.55
C GLU A 33 5.59 3.78 -13.76
N ARG A 34 5.24 4.83 -12.99
CA ARG A 34 5.90 6.13 -13.10
C ARG A 34 7.35 6.10 -12.63
N GLN A 35 7.61 5.50 -11.47
CA GLN A 35 8.96 5.47 -10.91
C GLN A 35 9.90 4.62 -11.76
N LEU A 36 9.48 3.43 -12.18
CA LEU A 36 10.31 2.56 -13.02
C LEU A 36 10.60 3.19 -14.38
N LYS A 37 9.62 3.90 -14.97
CA LYS A 37 9.86 4.68 -16.19
C LYS A 37 10.88 5.79 -15.97
N ALA A 38 10.79 6.53 -14.87
CA ALA A 38 11.73 7.60 -14.56
C ALA A 38 13.16 7.07 -14.36
N ILE A 39 13.31 5.98 -13.59
CA ILE A 39 14.59 5.29 -13.41
C ILE A 39 15.15 4.86 -14.76
N SER A 40 14.33 4.22 -15.59
CA SER A 40 14.75 3.75 -16.93
C SER A 40 15.20 4.90 -17.83
N VAL A 41 14.48 6.02 -17.83
CA VAL A 41 14.88 7.23 -18.58
C VAL A 41 16.21 7.78 -18.05
N GLN A 42 16.38 7.85 -16.73
CA GLN A 42 17.65 8.30 -16.14
C GLN A 42 18.81 7.39 -16.54
N THR A 43 18.62 6.08 -16.49
CA THR A 43 19.62 5.09 -16.93
C THR A 43 19.99 5.29 -18.39
N MET A 44 19.01 5.49 -19.27
CA MET A 44 19.26 5.77 -20.69
C MET A 44 20.07 7.06 -20.90
N LEU A 45 19.72 8.13 -20.18
CA LEU A 45 20.43 9.41 -20.25
C LEU A 45 21.88 9.29 -19.78
N VAL A 46 22.11 8.60 -18.66
CA VAL A 46 23.46 8.34 -18.15
C VAL A 46 24.28 7.51 -19.14
N ALA A 47 23.70 6.44 -19.69
CA ALA A 47 24.38 5.61 -20.69
C ALA A 47 24.76 6.43 -21.94
N SER A 48 23.86 7.29 -22.41
CA SER A 48 24.10 8.16 -23.57
C SER A 48 25.19 9.20 -23.29
N GLY A 49 25.16 9.84 -22.12
CA GLY A 49 26.17 10.80 -21.70
C GLY A 49 27.56 10.17 -21.56
N ILE A 50 27.66 8.93 -21.07
CA ILE A 50 28.93 8.19 -21.03
C ILE A 50 29.44 7.92 -22.45
N ALA A 51 28.57 7.45 -23.35
CA ALA A 51 28.95 7.13 -24.73
C ALA A 51 29.39 8.38 -25.52
N ALA A 52 28.78 9.54 -25.23
CA ALA A 52 29.14 10.82 -25.84
C ALA A 52 30.40 11.47 -25.22
N GLY A 53 30.90 10.94 -24.10
CA GLY A 53 32.02 11.52 -23.35
C GLY A 53 31.65 12.74 -22.51
N GLU A 54 30.36 13.06 -22.40
CA GLU A 54 29.82 14.13 -21.55
C GLU A 54 29.88 13.75 -20.06
N ILE A 55 29.70 12.47 -19.75
CA ILE A 55 29.93 11.89 -18.42
C ILE A 55 31.30 11.24 -18.41
N THR A 56 32.25 11.91 -17.75
CA THR A 56 33.65 11.52 -17.68
C THR A 56 33.89 10.46 -16.61
N ALA A 57 35.09 9.89 -16.57
CA ALA A 57 35.47 8.92 -15.54
C ALA A 57 35.36 9.50 -14.11
N GLU A 58 35.57 10.81 -13.95
CA GLU A 58 35.53 11.51 -12.66
C GLU A 58 34.10 11.68 -12.14
N THR A 59 33.11 11.85 -13.03
CA THR A 59 31.72 12.10 -12.63
C THR A 59 30.81 10.88 -12.78
N ARG A 60 31.26 9.83 -13.47
CA ARG A 60 30.46 8.62 -13.76
C ARG A 60 29.87 7.98 -12.51
N GLU A 61 30.67 7.79 -11.47
CA GLU A 61 30.25 7.11 -10.24
C GLU A 61 29.09 7.86 -9.58
N ILE A 62 29.15 9.19 -9.52
CA ILE A 62 28.07 10.03 -9.00
C ILE A 62 26.74 9.79 -9.74
N PHE A 63 26.78 9.65 -11.07
CA PHE A 63 25.56 9.39 -11.86
C PHE A 63 25.03 7.97 -11.69
N LEU A 64 25.91 6.98 -11.52
CA LEU A 64 25.53 5.59 -11.26
C LEU A 64 24.93 5.44 -9.86
N ASP A 65 25.56 6.02 -8.84
CA ASP A 65 25.04 6.08 -7.47
C ASP A 65 23.66 6.77 -7.43
N GLY A 66 23.47 7.81 -8.25
CA GLY A 66 22.17 8.46 -8.40
C GLY A 66 21.06 7.50 -8.85
N ILE A 67 21.36 6.57 -9.78
CA ILE A 67 20.41 5.55 -10.23
C ILE A 67 20.12 4.53 -9.11
N GLU A 68 21.15 4.13 -8.36
CA GLU A 68 21.00 3.24 -7.20
C GLU A 68 20.09 3.88 -6.14
N HIS A 69 20.34 5.14 -5.78
CA HIS A 69 19.50 5.88 -4.83
C HIS A 69 18.06 6.05 -5.33
N MET A 70 17.83 6.29 -6.62
CA MET A 70 16.47 6.31 -7.16
C MET A 70 15.75 4.97 -7.00
N THR A 71 16.49 3.87 -7.15
CA THR A 71 15.98 2.51 -6.99
C THR A 71 15.66 2.21 -5.53
N ASP A 72 16.55 2.58 -4.61
CA ASP A 72 16.32 2.43 -3.16
C ASP A 72 15.08 3.21 -2.70
N ASN A 73 14.95 4.46 -3.14
CA ASN A 73 13.81 5.31 -2.82
C ASN A 73 12.49 4.74 -3.38
N PHE A 74 12.52 4.16 -4.58
CA PHE A 74 11.37 3.45 -5.14
C PHE A 74 10.94 2.29 -4.24
N LEU A 75 11.88 1.43 -3.82
CA LEU A 75 11.59 0.28 -2.96
C LEU A 75 11.11 0.69 -1.57
N ALA A 76 11.74 1.70 -0.96
CA ALA A 76 11.32 2.22 0.34
C ALA A 76 9.89 2.78 0.31
N THR A 77 9.56 3.53 -0.75
CA THR A 77 8.22 4.08 -0.93
C THR A 77 7.19 2.97 -1.20
N LEU A 78 7.53 1.99 -2.05
CA LEU A 78 6.67 0.85 -2.32
C LEU A 78 6.35 0.08 -1.03
N LYS A 79 7.36 -0.16 -0.18
CA LYS A 79 7.19 -0.78 1.13
C LYS A 79 6.22 0.01 2.00
N GLY A 80 6.37 1.33 2.08
CA GLY A 80 5.46 2.20 2.82
C GLY A 80 4.01 2.12 2.34
N LEU A 81 3.80 2.14 1.01
CA LEU A 81 2.46 1.99 0.42
C LEU A 81 1.82 0.64 0.77
N LEU A 82 2.59 -0.44 0.75
CA LEU A 82 2.10 -1.78 1.10
C LEU A 82 1.78 -1.89 2.60
N GLN A 83 2.61 -1.30 3.47
CA GLN A 83 2.35 -1.28 4.91
C GLN A 83 1.01 -0.58 5.22
N VAL A 84 0.78 0.61 4.63
CA VAL A 84 -0.48 1.34 4.78
C VAL A 84 -1.68 0.53 4.26
N THR A 85 -1.50 -0.23 3.18
CA THR A 85 -2.54 -1.13 2.66
C THR A 85 -2.90 -2.21 3.70
N VAL A 86 -1.89 -2.81 4.33
CA VAL A 86 -2.08 -3.83 5.39
C VAL A 86 -2.78 -3.23 6.62
N GLU A 87 -2.43 -2.03 7.03
CA GLU A 87 -3.08 -1.32 8.16
C GLU A 87 -4.56 -1.03 7.87
N LYS A 88 -4.87 -0.53 6.66
CA LYS A 88 -6.27 -0.34 6.24
C LYS A 88 -7.05 -1.65 6.22
N LEU A 89 -6.46 -2.73 5.72
CA LEU A 89 -7.10 -4.05 5.69
C LEU A 89 -7.43 -4.54 7.09
N TRP A 90 -6.48 -4.40 8.02
CA TRP A 90 -6.73 -4.70 9.44
C TRP A 90 -7.91 -3.90 9.98
N ASN A 91 -7.90 -2.59 9.77
CA ASN A 91 -8.96 -1.69 10.26
C ASN A 91 -10.33 -2.04 9.69
N ALA A 92 -10.41 -2.40 8.41
CA ALA A 92 -11.66 -2.82 7.79
C ALA A 92 -12.19 -4.14 8.35
N VAL A 93 -11.33 -5.15 8.48
CA VAL A 93 -11.73 -6.46 9.03
C VAL A 93 -12.20 -6.30 10.48
N VAL A 94 -11.41 -5.64 11.32
CA VAL A 94 -11.76 -5.39 12.71
C VAL A 94 -13.04 -4.56 12.82
N GLY A 95 -13.19 -3.53 11.98
CA GLY A 95 -14.40 -2.72 11.95
C GLY A 95 -15.66 -3.53 11.65
N VAL A 96 -15.61 -4.42 10.66
CA VAL A 96 -16.74 -5.32 10.34
C VAL A 96 -17.05 -6.25 11.51
N LEU A 97 -16.04 -6.87 12.11
CA LEU A 97 -16.19 -7.76 13.25
C LEU A 97 -16.79 -7.05 14.49
N TRP A 98 -16.27 -5.88 14.83
CA TRP A 98 -16.75 -5.10 15.97
C TRP A 98 -18.16 -4.58 15.77
N ASN A 99 -18.51 -4.18 14.55
CA ASN A 99 -19.88 -3.76 14.23
C ASN A 99 -20.86 -4.91 14.41
N ALA A 100 -20.49 -6.13 14.00
CA ALA A 100 -21.32 -7.32 14.24
C ALA A 100 -21.48 -7.62 15.74
N ILE A 101 -20.40 -7.54 16.51
CA ILE A 101 -20.43 -7.73 17.98
C ILE A 101 -21.33 -6.67 18.63
N ASN A 102 -21.10 -5.39 18.35
CA ASN A 102 -21.87 -4.28 18.90
C ASN A 102 -23.36 -4.36 18.51
N GLY A 103 -23.68 -4.79 17.29
CA GLY A 103 -25.06 -5.07 16.88
C GLY A 103 -25.71 -6.17 17.73
N ALA A 104 -24.99 -7.27 17.98
CA ALA A 104 -25.50 -8.40 18.75
C ALA A 104 -25.69 -8.07 20.24
N ILE A 105 -24.72 -7.42 20.88
CA ILE A 105 -24.78 -7.11 22.32
C ILE A 105 -25.55 -5.83 22.62
N GLY A 106 -25.51 -4.83 21.73
CA GLY A 106 -26.13 -3.53 21.95
C GLY A 106 -27.65 -3.63 22.04
N MET A 107 -28.26 -4.48 21.22
CA MET A 107 -29.70 -4.78 21.29
C MET A 107 -30.12 -5.50 22.59
N ALA A 108 -29.19 -6.19 23.25
CA ALA A 108 -29.48 -6.99 24.45
C ALA A 108 -29.11 -6.27 25.76
N THR A 109 -28.08 -5.42 25.74
CA THR A 109 -27.44 -4.89 26.96
C THR A 109 -27.31 -3.36 26.96
N GLY A 110 -27.47 -2.70 25.81
CA GLY A 110 -27.15 -1.28 25.65
C GLY A 110 -25.64 -0.96 25.67
N LEU A 111 -24.77 -1.96 25.80
CA LEU A 111 -23.32 -1.79 25.78
C LEU A 111 -22.80 -1.54 24.36
N VAL A 112 -21.85 -0.60 24.22
CA VAL A 112 -21.10 -0.34 22.98
C VAL A 112 -19.61 -0.43 23.28
N LEU A 113 -18.92 -1.35 22.61
CA LEU A 113 -17.48 -1.52 22.72
C LEU A 113 -16.75 -0.58 21.76
N PRO A 114 -15.66 0.07 22.20
CA PRO A 114 -14.82 0.87 21.31
C PRO A 114 -14.16 -0.03 20.25
N VAL A 115 -14.06 0.47 19.02
CA VAL A 115 -13.44 -0.24 17.91
C VAL A 115 -11.93 0.02 17.90
N PRO A 116 -11.07 -1.00 17.99
CA PRO A 116 -9.63 -0.80 17.92
C PRO A 116 -9.20 -0.44 16.49
N THR A 117 -8.16 0.39 16.39
CA THR A 117 -7.59 0.85 15.12
C THR A 117 -6.06 0.70 15.13
N LYS A 118 -5.50 0.36 13.97
CA LYS A 118 -4.07 0.50 13.67
C LYS A 118 -3.85 1.84 12.97
N VAL A 119 -2.81 2.54 13.41
CA VAL A 119 -2.27 3.77 12.82
C VAL A 119 -1.07 3.40 11.97
#